data_AF-A0A9P8F5J8-F1
#
_entry.id   AF-A0A9P8F5J8-F1
#
_cell.length_a   1.000
_cell.length_b   1.000
_cell.length_c   1.000
_cell.angle_alpha   90.00
_cell.angle_beta   90.00
_cell.angle_gamma   90.00
#
_symmetry.space_group_name_H-M   'P 1'
#
loop_
_entity.id
_entity.type
_entity.pdbx_description
1 polymer ?
#
loop_
_entity_poly.entity_id
_entity_poly.type
_entity_poly.pdbx_seq_one_letter_code
_entity_poly.pdbx_strand_id
1 'polypeptide(L)'
;DPVTGVEMASTGEVACFGRTKYEAYMKALVATGFRLPKKNILLSIGAYKDKQELLPSIEKLHKLGYSLYATAGTADFLEEHGVPCKFLEALQDDEQRTEYSLTHALANNLIDLYINLPSSNRFRRPANYMSKGYRTRRMAVDYQTPLVTNVKNAKILIEAIARNYDMAVSSLDYQTFAELPSTSLEEPIAKQTPSLQELLHNSPFKGRDITSVNQFTRKELHLLMTVASEMRLGVERDGVLDILKNKLLCLMFYEPSTRTSSSFDAAMKRLGGQCIMINESHSSTKKGETLSDTIRTLDQYGDAIVLRHPDDDSADVAAEAADHPIINAGNGSREHPTQAFLDLFTIREEVGTANGLTITFVGDLKYGRTVHSLCELLKHYDCTINLVAPKEIGLPEKVRSGLQSRGQLGAESHELTPEIVAKSDVIYCTRVQKERFEDLSLYEKVKDGLVVSAATLKHAKKNMIVMHPLPRNLELSPEVDNDPRAAYFRQMKYGMFVRMALLALVMAS
;
A
#
# COMPACT_ATOMS: atom_id res chain seq x y z
N ASP A 1 37.79 0.65 -14.73
CA ASP A 1 39.25 0.75 -14.86
C ASP A 1 39.71 1.68 -13.73
N PRO A 2 40.81 1.42 -12.99
CA PRO A 2 41.16 2.23 -11.83
C PRO A 2 41.52 3.69 -12.17
N VAL A 3 41.69 4.03 -13.46
CA VAL A 3 41.91 5.40 -13.95
C VAL A 3 40.58 6.12 -14.21
N THR A 4 39.52 5.37 -14.55
CA THR A 4 38.16 5.88 -14.73
C THR A 4 37.38 5.64 -13.45
N GLY A 5 37.57 6.55 -12.48
CA GLY A 5 36.80 6.59 -11.24
C GLY A 5 35.32 6.33 -11.54
N VAL A 6 34.71 5.44 -10.74
CA VAL A 6 33.37 4.90 -10.95
C VAL A 6 32.41 6.00 -11.43
N GLU A 7 32.05 5.98 -12.71
CA GLU A 7 31.07 6.93 -13.26
C GLU A 7 29.71 6.62 -12.64
N MET A 8 29.39 7.32 -11.55
CA MET A 8 28.10 7.23 -10.88
C MET A 8 27.07 8.07 -11.66
N ALA A 9 26.58 7.52 -12.78
CA ALA A 9 25.31 7.94 -13.32
C ALA A 9 24.21 7.42 -12.38
N SER A 10 23.36 8.32 -11.88
CA SER A 10 22.32 8.09 -10.88
C SER A 10 21.32 6.95 -11.23
N THR A 11 21.71 5.69 -10.97
CA THR A 11 20.88 4.47 -11.08
C THR A 11 20.68 3.77 -9.73
N GLY A 12 21.17 4.35 -8.62
CA GLY A 12 21.10 3.73 -7.29
C GLY A 12 22.20 2.70 -7.01
N GLU A 13 23.27 2.71 -7.80
CA GLU A 13 24.46 1.89 -7.57
C GLU A 13 25.30 2.45 -6.42
N VAL A 14 25.74 1.57 -5.51
CA VAL A 14 26.63 1.93 -4.39
C VAL A 14 27.99 1.31 -4.66
N ALA A 15 28.99 2.15 -4.90
CA ALA A 15 30.38 1.73 -4.93
C ALA A 15 30.92 1.63 -3.49
N CYS A 16 31.56 0.49 -3.16
CA CYS A 16 32.22 0.32 -1.87
C CYS A 16 33.64 -0.20 -2.04
N PHE A 17 34.52 0.28 -1.17
CA PHE A 17 35.91 -0.14 -1.09
C PHE A 17 36.09 -1.19 0.01
N GLY A 18 37.10 -2.04 -0.16
CA GLY A 18 37.50 -3.04 0.83
C GLY A 18 38.78 -3.73 0.37
N ARG A 19 39.57 -4.28 1.32
CA ARG A 19 40.85 -4.96 1.03
C ARG A 19 40.66 -6.19 0.17
N THR A 20 39.49 -6.80 0.27
CA THR A 20 39.09 -7.95 -0.54
C THR A 20 37.68 -7.72 -1.08
N LYS A 21 37.33 -8.46 -2.14
CA LYS A 21 35.97 -8.46 -2.68
C LYS A 21 34.90 -8.83 -1.64
N TYR A 22 35.23 -9.61 -0.62
CA TYR A 22 34.30 -10.04 0.43
C TYR A 22 33.99 -8.91 1.41
N GLU A 23 35.02 -8.19 1.81
CA GLU A 23 34.89 -7.01 2.67
C GLU A 23 34.12 -5.89 1.95
N ALA A 24 34.49 -5.60 0.71
CA ALA A 24 33.80 -4.61 -0.11
C ALA A 24 32.32 -4.97 -0.31
N TYR A 25 32.02 -6.25 -0.55
CA TYR A 25 30.65 -6.75 -0.70
C TYR A 25 29.83 -6.60 0.60
N MET A 26 30.43 -6.90 1.76
CA MET A 26 29.75 -6.73 3.05
C MET A 26 29.48 -5.27 3.38
N LYS A 27 30.48 -4.39 3.18
CA LYS A 27 30.33 -2.94 3.35
C LYS A 27 29.22 -2.39 2.45
N ALA A 28 29.16 -2.83 1.20
CA ALA A 28 28.08 -2.46 0.26
C ALA A 28 26.70 -2.89 0.75
N LEU A 29 26.55 -4.14 1.19
CA LEU A 29 25.27 -4.62 1.71
C LEU A 29 24.82 -3.81 2.93
N VAL A 30 25.69 -3.63 3.92
CA VAL A 30 25.36 -2.88 5.14
C VAL A 30 25.00 -1.43 4.84
N ALA A 31 25.69 -0.78 3.89
CA ALA A 31 25.37 0.58 3.47
C ALA A 31 23.96 0.72 2.87
N THR A 32 23.42 -0.34 2.26
CA THR A 32 22.02 -0.36 1.75
C THR A 32 20.96 -0.61 2.83
N GLY A 33 21.34 -0.75 4.09
CA GLY A 33 20.44 -1.12 5.18
C GLY A 33 20.26 -2.63 5.36
N PHE A 34 21.05 -3.46 4.67
CA PHE A 34 21.04 -4.91 4.84
C PHE A 34 21.56 -5.28 6.24
N ARG A 35 20.76 -6.02 7.01
CA ARG A 35 21.14 -6.49 8.35
C ARG A 35 21.83 -7.85 8.24
N LEU A 36 22.98 -8.00 8.91
CA LEU A 36 23.69 -9.27 8.95
C LEU A 36 22.95 -10.28 9.84
N PRO A 37 22.93 -11.58 9.48
CA PRO A 37 22.26 -12.59 10.28
C PRO A 37 22.92 -12.73 11.65
N LYS A 38 22.12 -12.88 12.71
CA LYS A 38 22.63 -13.11 14.07
C LYS A 38 22.75 -14.60 14.36
N LYS A 39 21.73 -15.39 14.01
CA LYS A 39 21.66 -16.80 14.39
C LYS A 39 20.88 -17.68 13.43
N ASN A 40 19.73 -17.24 12.94
CA ASN A 40 18.78 -18.09 12.24
C ASN A 40 18.77 -17.80 10.73
N ILE A 41 19.09 -18.80 9.91
CA ILE A 41 19.17 -18.65 8.45
C ILE A 41 18.22 -19.65 7.80
N LEU A 42 17.32 -19.15 6.94
CA LEU A 42 16.40 -19.96 6.16
C LEU A 42 16.95 -20.22 4.76
N LEU A 43 16.93 -21.48 4.33
CA LEU A 43 17.41 -21.96 3.04
C LEU A 43 16.24 -22.56 2.24
N SER A 44 16.03 -22.05 1.03
CA SER A 44 15.08 -22.62 0.09
C SER A 44 15.69 -22.61 -1.31
N ILE A 45 16.20 -23.77 -1.72
CA ILE A 45 17.02 -23.91 -2.91
C ILE A 45 16.30 -24.85 -3.87
N GLY A 46 15.93 -24.33 -5.04
CA GLY A 46 15.15 -25.07 -6.02
C GLY A 46 15.97 -26.12 -6.76
N ALA A 47 16.96 -25.69 -7.55
CA ALA A 47 17.69 -26.59 -8.44
C ALA A 47 18.71 -27.45 -7.68
N TYR A 48 18.77 -28.75 -8.00
CA TYR A 48 19.75 -29.68 -7.41
C TYR A 48 21.20 -29.21 -7.63
N LYS A 49 21.48 -28.65 -8.81
CA LYS A 49 22.79 -28.05 -9.12
C LYS A 49 23.18 -26.95 -8.12
N ASP A 50 22.24 -26.06 -7.79
CA ASP A 50 22.49 -24.95 -6.85
C ASP A 50 22.66 -25.46 -5.42
N LYS A 51 21.96 -26.54 -5.04
CA LYS A 51 22.13 -27.22 -3.75
C LYS A 51 23.55 -27.77 -3.60
N GLN A 52 24.02 -28.51 -4.61
CA GLN A 52 25.38 -29.05 -4.65
C GLN A 52 26.44 -27.93 -4.67
N GLU A 53 26.20 -26.85 -5.43
CA GLU A 53 27.13 -25.72 -5.48
C GLU A 53 27.23 -24.95 -4.15
N LEU A 54 26.11 -24.84 -3.41
CA LEU A 54 26.06 -24.09 -2.14
C LEU A 54 26.42 -24.95 -0.92
N LEU A 55 26.40 -26.28 -1.01
CA LEU A 55 26.64 -27.20 0.10
C LEU A 55 27.90 -26.86 0.93
N PRO A 56 29.09 -26.60 0.34
CA PRO A 56 30.28 -26.25 1.14
C PRO A 56 30.12 -24.93 1.92
N SER A 57 29.29 -24.02 1.41
CA SER A 57 29.00 -22.75 2.09
C SER A 57 27.99 -22.97 3.23
N ILE A 58 27.00 -23.84 3.03
CA ILE A 58 26.02 -24.17 4.07
C ILE A 58 26.68 -24.92 5.24
N GLU A 59 27.57 -25.87 4.96
CA GLU A 59 28.38 -26.54 6.00
C GLU A 59 29.20 -25.54 6.81
N LYS A 60 29.72 -24.49 6.16
CA LYS A 60 30.48 -23.43 6.82
C LYS A 60 29.59 -22.63 7.77
N LEU A 61 28.37 -22.27 7.36
CA LEU A 61 27.40 -21.61 8.25
C LEU A 61 27.09 -22.48 9.47
N HIS A 62 26.88 -23.77 9.27
CA HIS A 62 26.64 -24.70 10.37
C HIS A 62 27.84 -24.75 11.35
N LYS A 63 29.07 -24.86 10.83
CA LYS A 63 30.31 -24.84 11.65
C LYS A 63 30.51 -23.54 12.42
N LEU A 64 30.00 -22.42 11.91
CA LEU A 64 30.01 -21.12 12.59
C LEU A 64 28.92 -20.98 13.67
N GLY A 65 28.06 -21.99 13.85
CA GLY A 65 27.04 -22.02 14.90
C GLY A 65 25.69 -21.41 14.50
N TYR A 66 25.46 -21.13 13.22
CA TYR A 66 24.15 -20.68 12.74
C TYR A 66 23.12 -21.82 12.80
N SER A 67 21.92 -21.50 13.25
CA SER A 67 20.77 -22.40 13.21
C SER A 67 20.14 -22.36 11.82
N LEU A 68 20.24 -23.48 11.10
CA LEU A 68 19.75 -23.60 9.73
C LEU A 68 18.29 -24.06 9.72
N TYR A 69 17.47 -23.36 8.95
CA TYR A 69 16.10 -23.72 8.65
C TYR A 69 15.99 -24.01 7.16
N ALA A 70 15.16 -24.97 6.74
CA ALA A 70 15.05 -25.34 5.34
C ALA A 70 13.65 -25.76 4.92
N THR A 71 13.28 -25.44 3.68
CA THR A 71 12.04 -25.95 3.06
C THR A 71 12.20 -27.41 2.62
N ALA A 72 11.12 -28.21 2.62
CA ALA A 72 11.07 -29.65 2.30
C ALA A 72 12.25 -30.21 1.50
N GLY A 73 12.27 -30.00 0.18
CA GLY A 73 13.31 -30.59 -0.66
C GLY A 73 14.73 -30.02 -0.42
N THR A 74 14.88 -28.90 0.27
CA THR A 74 16.19 -28.42 0.76
C THR A 74 16.56 -29.08 2.07
N ALA A 75 15.61 -29.33 2.97
CA ALA A 75 15.82 -30.03 4.23
C ALA A 75 16.27 -31.48 3.99
N ASP A 76 15.55 -32.21 3.14
CA ASP A 76 15.88 -33.60 2.77
C ASP A 76 17.32 -33.68 2.22
N PHE A 77 17.67 -32.76 1.32
CA PHE A 77 19.01 -32.69 0.74
C PHE A 77 20.10 -32.44 1.79
N LEU A 78 19.86 -31.54 2.75
CA LEU A 78 20.84 -31.23 3.80
C LEU A 78 21.01 -32.39 4.77
N GLU A 79 19.93 -33.08 5.12
CA GLU A 79 19.95 -34.25 5.98
C GLU A 79 20.71 -35.41 5.34
N GLU A 80 20.50 -35.68 4.04
CA GLU A 80 21.27 -36.66 3.26
C GLU A 80 22.79 -36.40 3.25
N HIS A 81 23.19 -35.12 3.36
CA HIS A 81 24.59 -34.70 3.36
C HIS A 81 25.12 -34.42 4.78
N GLY A 82 24.39 -34.83 5.83
CA GLY A 82 24.85 -34.75 7.22
C GLY A 82 24.87 -33.34 7.81
N VAL A 83 24.11 -32.39 7.24
CA VAL A 83 23.98 -31.03 7.76
C VAL A 83 22.63 -30.90 8.47
N PRO A 84 22.60 -30.77 9.81
CA PRO A 84 21.34 -30.67 10.54
C PRO A 84 20.65 -29.34 10.24
N CYS A 85 19.34 -29.41 10.00
CA CYS A 85 18.50 -28.23 9.80
C CYS A 85 17.10 -28.46 10.38
N LYS A 86 16.39 -27.37 10.66
CA LYS A 86 14.99 -27.39 11.08
C LYS A 86 14.09 -27.22 9.87
N PHE A 87 13.17 -28.15 9.68
CA PHE A 87 12.21 -28.09 8.59
C PHE A 87 11.19 -26.96 8.81
N LEU A 88 10.94 -26.18 7.75
CA LEU A 88 9.83 -25.22 7.66
C LEU A 88 9.04 -25.45 6.37
N GLU A 89 7.72 -25.55 6.48
CA GLU A 89 6.89 -25.84 5.32
C GLU A 89 6.52 -24.57 4.52
N ALA A 90 6.59 -24.68 3.20
CA ALA A 90 6.31 -23.59 2.27
C ALA A 90 4.81 -23.59 1.86
N LEU A 91 3.98 -22.87 2.62
CA LEU A 91 2.60 -22.43 2.28
C LEU A 91 1.66 -23.51 1.69
N GLN A 92 0.72 -24.04 2.50
CA GLN A 92 -0.58 -24.65 2.10
C GLN A 92 -1.70 -24.42 3.13
N ASP A 93 -2.95 -24.65 2.69
CA ASP A 93 -4.23 -24.29 3.32
C ASP A 93 -4.58 -25.11 4.59
N ASP A 94 -5.01 -24.36 5.62
CA ASP A 94 -5.92 -24.64 6.74
C ASP A 94 -5.70 -25.75 7.81
N GLU A 95 -4.72 -26.66 7.74
CA GLU A 95 -4.60 -27.70 8.82
C GLU A 95 -3.18 -28.00 9.33
N GLN A 96 -2.44 -27.02 9.88
CA GLN A 96 -1.12 -27.30 10.48
C GLN A 96 -0.82 -26.60 11.82
N ARG A 97 0.06 -27.23 12.61
CA ARG A 97 0.64 -26.66 13.82
C ARG A 97 1.46 -25.42 13.46
N THR A 98 1.09 -24.28 14.02
CA THR A 98 1.64 -22.93 13.76
C THR A 98 3.17 -22.84 13.83
N GLU A 99 3.82 -23.70 14.62
CA GLU A 99 5.26 -23.69 14.88
C GLU A 99 6.15 -24.06 13.67
N TYR A 100 5.64 -24.81 12.68
CA TYR A 100 6.41 -25.26 11.51
C TYR A 100 6.17 -24.43 10.25
N SER A 101 5.36 -23.37 10.35
CA SER A 101 5.02 -22.55 9.21
C SER A 101 6.12 -21.52 8.90
N LEU A 102 6.57 -21.48 7.64
CA LEU A 102 7.44 -20.43 7.13
C LEU A 102 6.81 -19.04 7.31
N THR A 103 5.49 -18.92 7.18
CA THR A 103 4.80 -17.64 7.36
C THR A 103 4.91 -17.14 8.79
N HIS A 104 4.71 -18.05 9.75
CA HIS A 104 4.85 -17.76 11.17
C HIS A 104 6.29 -17.40 11.54
N ALA A 105 7.27 -18.12 10.97
CA ALA A 105 8.68 -17.86 11.23
C ALA A 105 9.14 -16.48 10.74
N LEU A 106 8.68 -16.05 9.55
CA LEU A 106 8.97 -14.71 9.03
C LEU A 106 8.20 -13.63 9.79
N ALA A 107 6.92 -13.83 10.07
CA ALA A 107 6.08 -12.84 10.76
C ALA A 107 6.52 -12.53 12.20
N ASN A 108 7.08 -13.52 12.89
CA ASN A 108 7.60 -13.37 14.25
C ASN A 108 9.11 -13.06 14.31
N ASN A 109 9.73 -12.67 13.18
CA ASN A 109 11.16 -12.35 13.10
C ASN A 109 12.09 -13.48 13.63
N LEU A 110 11.69 -14.74 13.44
CA LEU A 110 12.51 -15.89 13.84
C LEU A 110 13.66 -16.17 12.87
N ILE A 111 13.65 -15.57 11.69
CA ILE A 111 14.65 -15.75 10.64
C ILE A 111 15.39 -14.43 10.40
N ASP A 112 16.71 -14.44 10.52
CA ASP A 112 17.55 -13.25 10.32
C ASP A 112 18.02 -13.07 8.87
N LEU A 113 18.03 -14.14 8.09
CA LEU A 113 18.42 -14.13 6.67
C LEU A 113 17.67 -15.23 5.91
N TYR A 114 17.10 -14.88 4.77
CA TYR A 114 16.49 -15.82 3.86
C TYR A 114 17.30 -15.94 2.55
N ILE A 115 17.82 -17.13 2.28
CA ILE A 115 18.46 -17.47 1.00
C ILE A 115 17.46 -18.29 0.18
N ASN A 116 16.86 -17.65 -0.82
CA ASN A 116 15.89 -18.28 -1.72
C ASN A 116 16.42 -18.34 -3.15
N LEU A 117 16.89 -19.51 -3.58
CA LEU A 117 17.39 -19.71 -4.94
C LEU A 117 16.28 -20.35 -5.80
N PRO A 118 15.58 -19.57 -6.64
CA PRO A 118 14.46 -20.10 -7.42
C PRO A 118 14.96 -21.08 -8.48
N SER A 119 14.23 -22.18 -8.68
CA SER A 119 14.47 -23.06 -9.83
C SER A 119 14.04 -22.39 -11.14
N SER A 120 14.83 -22.58 -12.20
CA SER A 120 14.45 -22.18 -13.54
C SER A 120 13.24 -23.00 -14.01
N ASN A 121 12.15 -22.33 -14.34
CA ASN A 121 10.96 -23.01 -14.86
C ASN A 121 11.06 -23.13 -16.39
N ARG A 122 10.94 -24.36 -16.89
CA ARG A 122 10.95 -24.65 -18.34
C ARG A 122 9.64 -24.29 -19.06
N PHE A 123 8.61 -23.86 -18.34
CA PHE A 123 7.27 -23.59 -18.89
C PHE A 123 6.88 -22.11 -18.75
N ARG A 124 6.31 -21.55 -19.81
CA ARG A 124 5.69 -20.21 -19.83
C ARG A 124 4.45 -20.24 -18.94
N ARG A 125 4.44 -19.45 -17.86
CA ARG A 125 3.32 -19.38 -16.90
C ARG A 125 2.36 -18.24 -17.23
N PRO A 126 1.06 -18.37 -16.94
CA PRO A 126 0.11 -17.26 -17.03
C PRO A 126 0.56 -16.07 -16.17
N ALA A 127 0.22 -14.84 -16.57
CA ALA A 127 0.60 -13.64 -15.83
C ALA A 127 0.07 -13.62 -14.38
N ASN A 128 -1.04 -14.32 -14.12
CA ASN A 128 -1.71 -14.38 -12.80
C ASN A 128 -1.08 -15.41 -11.86
N TYR A 129 -0.16 -16.24 -12.36
CA TYR A 129 0.44 -17.29 -11.54
C TYR A 129 1.52 -16.71 -10.64
N MET A 130 1.18 -16.44 -9.38
CA MET A 130 2.16 -16.16 -8.33
C MET A 130 2.73 -17.49 -7.84
N SER A 131 4.00 -17.76 -8.10
CA SER A 131 4.65 -18.97 -7.60
C SER A 131 4.75 -18.93 -6.06
N LYS A 132 4.70 -20.10 -5.40
CA LYS A 132 4.95 -20.19 -3.96
C LYS A 132 6.25 -19.47 -3.56
N GLY A 133 7.31 -19.65 -4.34
CA GLY A 133 8.59 -18.97 -4.14
C GLY A 133 8.58 -17.46 -4.41
N TYR A 134 7.64 -16.93 -5.20
CA TYR A 134 7.43 -15.47 -5.28
C TYR A 134 6.74 -14.96 -4.02
N ARG A 135 5.70 -15.67 -3.55
CA ARG A 135 4.96 -15.31 -2.32
C ARG A 135 5.90 -15.28 -1.10
N THR A 136 6.72 -16.31 -0.89
CA THR A 136 7.65 -16.34 0.26
C THR A 136 8.72 -15.25 0.19
N ARG A 137 9.23 -14.92 -1.00
CA ARG A 137 10.16 -13.79 -1.18
C ARG A 137 9.49 -12.46 -0.90
N ARG A 138 8.26 -12.26 -1.38
CA ARG A 138 7.51 -11.04 -1.10
C ARG A 138 7.25 -10.88 0.39
N MET A 139 6.87 -11.96 1.09
CA MET A 139 6.70 -11.95 2.54
C MET A 139 8.00 -11.60 3.27
N ALA A 140 9.15 -12.11 2.84
CA ALA A 140 10.43 -11.73 3.45
C ALA A 140 10.71 -10.22 3.28
N VAL A 141 10.36 -9.64 2.14
CA VAL A 141 10.44 -8.18 1.94
C VAL A 141 9.46 -7.43 2.83
N ASP A 142 8.20 -7.88 2.90
CA ASP A 142 7.15 -7.25 3.70
C ASP A 142 7.48 -7.30 5.21
N TYR A 143 8.12 -8.38 5.69
CA TYR A 143 8.62 -8.52 7.06
C TYR A 143 10.07 -8.06 7.26
N GLN A 144 10.66 -7.33 6.29
CA GLN A 144 12.01 -6.78 6.36
C GLN A 144 13.13 -7.80 6.68
N THR A 145 12.92 -9.07 6.32
CA THR A 145 13.93 -10.12 6.42
C THR A 145 14.90 -10.01 5.24
N PRO A 146 16.22 -9.85 5.49
CA PRO A 146 17.24 -9.84 4.44
C PRO A 146 17.11 -11.03 3.49
N LEU A 147 17.09 -10.75 2.17
CA LEU A 147 16.78 -11.74 1.14
C LEU A 147 17.91 -11.83 0.10
N VAL A 148 18.39 -13.04 -0.16
CA VAL A 148 19.38 -13.33 -1.22
C VAL A 148 18.81 -14.32 -2.21
N THR A 149 18.78 -13.94 -3.49
CA THR A 149 18.13 -14.73 -4.56
C THR A 149 19.05 -15.28 -5.64
N ASN A 150 20.37 -15.13 -5.47
CA ASN A 150 21.36 -15.57 -6.46
C ASN A 150 22.46 -16.42 -5.79
N VAL A 151 22.81 -17.55 -6.39
CA VAL A 151 23.77 -18.52 -5.84
C VAL A 151 25.17 -17.92 -5.66
N LYS A 152 25.65 -17.09 -6.60
CA LYS A 152 26.97 -16.46 -6.51
C LYS A 152 27.02 -15.44 -5.38
N ASN A 153 25.96 -14.64 -5.24
CA ASN A 153 25.84 -13.67 -4.17
C ASN A 153 25.76 -14.35 -2.80
N ALA A 154 25.00 -15.45 -2.69
CA ALA A 154 24.94 -16.24 -1.47
C ALA A 154 26.31 -16.78 -1.06
N LYS A 155 27.11 -17.29 -2.01
CA LYS A 155 28.47 -17.78 -1.74
C LYS A 155 29.40 -16.67 -1.23
N ILE A 156 29.38 -15.51 -1.89
CA ILE A 156 30.21 -14.36 -1.47
C ILE A 156 29.77 -13.88 -0.09
N LEU A 157 28.46 -13.76 0.16
CA LEU A 157 27.91 -13.36 1.45
C LEU A 157 28.36 -14.31 2.57
N ILE A 158 28.17 -15.61 2.39
CA ILE A 158 28.52 -16.62 3.40
C ILE A 158 30.03 -16.63 3.67
N GLU A 159 30.84 -16.54 2.62
CA GLU A 159 32.29 -16.45 2.76
C GLU A 159 32.71 -15.17 3.50
N ALA A 160 32.03 -14.06 3.24
CA ALA A 160 32.32 -12.79 3.90
C ALA A 160 31.88 -12.78 5.37
N ILE A 161 30.73 -13.38 5.70
CA ILE A 161 30.28 -13.64 7.08
C ILE A 161 31.32 -14.49 7.83
N ALA A 162 31.82 -15.55 7.19
CA ALA A 162 32.78 -16.46 7.81
C ALA A 162 34.13 -15.82 8.14
N ARG A 163 34.51 -14.77 7.40
CA ARG A 163 35.77 -14.05 7.61
C ARG A 163 35.68 -12.98 8.70
N ASN A 164 34.46 -12.63 9.13
CA ASN A 164 34.19 -11.72 10.24
C ASN A 164 35.04 -10.44 10.21
N TYR A 165 34.90 -9.66 9.13
CA TYR A 165 35.64 -8.41 8.96
C TYR A 165 35.24 -7.36 10.02
N ASP A 166 36.22 -6.56 10.43
CA ASP A 166 35.95 -5.32 11.14
C ASP A 166 35.29 -4.31 10.18
N MET A 167 34.16 -3.76 10.61
CA MET A 167 33.34 -2.84 9.81
C MET A 167 33.64 -1.37 10.13
N ALA A 168 34.59 -1.09 11.01
CA ALA A 168 35.05 0.27 11.29
C ALA A 168 35.62 0.94 10.04
N VAL A 169 35.29 2.21 9.84
CA VAL A 169 35.84 3.03 8.75
C VAL A 169 37.28 3.39 9.09
N SER A 170 38.22 2.92 8.28
CA SER A 170 39.65 3.24 8.39
C SER A 170 40.05 4.36 7.43
N SER A 171 41.25 4.93 7.63
CA SER A 171 41.83 5.95 6.73
C SER A 171 42.11 5.45 5.30
N LEU A 172 41.93 4.16 5.03
CA LEU A 172 42.04 3.55 3.71
C LEU A 172 40.69 3.41 3.00
N ASP A 173 39.57 3.59 3.72
CA ASP A 173 38.21 3.42 3.21
C ASP A 173 37.64 4.72 2.62
N TYR A 174 38.34 5.84 2.75
CA TYR A 174 37.97 7.15 2.20
C TYR A 174 39.19 7.94 1.73
N GLN A 175 38.99 8.87 0.80
CA GLN A 175 39.99 9.85 0.39
C GLN A 175 39.34 11.24 0.47
N THR A 176 39.89 12.14 1.29
CA THR A 176 39.39 13.52 1.43
C THR A 176 40.23 14.50 0.64
N PHE A 177 39.59 15.43 -0.06
CA PHE A 177 40.26 16.50 -0.82
C PHE A 177 40.46 17.80 -0.01
N ALA A 178 40.04 17.83 1.26
CA ALA A 178 40.22 18.94 2.20
C ALA A 178 40.37 18.42 3.65
N GLU A 179 40.98 19.22 4.54
CA GLU A 179 41.06 18.91 5.98
C GLU A 179 39.65 18.85 6.59
N LEU A 180 39.34 17.74 7.24
CA LEU A 180 38.06 17.55 7.92
C LEU A 180 38.00 18.42 9.19
N PRO A 181 36.88 19.13 9.46
CA PRO A 181 36.70 19.78 10.75
C PRO A 181 36.77 18.73 11.87
N SER A 182 37.52 19.04 12.93
CA SER A 182 37.84 18.16 14.07
C SER A 182 36.65 17.77 14.95
N THR A 183 35.43 17.99 14.47
CA THR A 183 34.21 17.53 15.12
C THR A 183 34.08 16.02 14.91
N SER A 184 34.01 15.28 16.02
CA SER A 184 33.61 13.88 16.02
C SER A 184 32.34 13.73 15.17
N LEU A 185 32.43 12.94 14.11
CA LEU A 185 31.24 12.47 13.39
C LEU A 185 30.47 11.62 14.39
N GLU A 186 29.41 12.19 14.97
CA GLU A 186 28.40 11.39 15.65
C GLU A 186 27.95 10.33 14.66
N GLU A 187 27.97 9.05 15.08
CA GLU A 187 27.38 7.98 14.28
C GLU A 187 26.00 8.46 13.83
N PRO A 188 25.66 8.41 12.53
CA PRO A 188 24.31 8.70 12.13
C PRO A 188 23.45 7.69 12.86
N ILE A 189 22.76 8.14 13.91
CA ILE A 189 21.79 7.34 14.64
C ILE A 189 20.90 6.78 13.54
N ALA A 190 21.00 5.47 13.29
CA ALA A 190 20.16 4.81 12.31
C ALA A 190 18.75 5.21 12.71
N LYS A 191 18.11 6.08 11.91
CA LYS A 191 16.78 6.61 12.24
C LYS A 191 15.92 5.38 12.43
N GLN A 192 15.62 5.03 13.67
CA GLN A 192 14.76 3.92 13.97
C GLN A 192 13.46 4.24 13.26
N THR A 193 13.05 3.36 12.35
CA THR A 193 11.73 3.52 11.72
C THR A 193 10.73 3.59 12.87
N PRO A 194 9.99 4.69 13.01
CA PRO A 194 9.12 4.88 14.15
C PRO A 194 8.12 3.73 14.21
N SER A 195 7.94 3.18 15.40
CA SER A 195 6.96 2.12 15.62
C SER A 195 5.55 2.64 15.33
N LEU A 196 4.60 1.73 15.07
CA LEU A 196 3.20 2.12 14.90
C LEU A 196 2.69 2.92 16.12
N GLN A 197 3.09 2.54 17.34
CA GLN A 197 2.73 3.27 18.56
C GLN A 197 3.27 4.71 18.56
N GLU A 198 4.52 4.92 18.14
CA GLU A 198 5.13 6.25 18.05
C GLU A 198 4.47 7.11 16.95
N LEU A 199 4.12 6.50 15.81
CA LEU A 199 3.42 7.18 14.72
C LEU A 199 2.03 7.66 15.14
N LEU A 200 1.31 6.84 15.91
CA LEU A 200 -0.02 7.17 16.42
C LEU A 200 0.06 8.22 17.55
N HIS A 201 1.02 8.07 18.47
CA HIS A 201 1.18 9.00 19.59
C HIS A 201 1.51 10.43 19.11
N ASN A 202 2.38 10.55 18.10
CA ASN A 202 2.80 11.83 17.51
C ASN A 202 1.97 12.25 16.29
N SER A 203 0.77 11.71 16.13
CA SER A 203 -0.06 11.95 14.96
C SER A 203 -0.48 13.42 14.84
N PRO A 204 -0.24 14.10 13.69
CA PRO A 204 -0.77 15.45 13.43
C PRO A 204 -2.28 15.46 13.15
N PHE A 205 -2.93 14.30 13.12
CA PHE A 205 -4.38 14.16 12.92
C PHE A 205 -5.14 14.11 14.25
N LYS A 206 -4.44 14.05 15.39
CA LYS A 206 -5.05 13.84 16.71
C LYS A 206 -6.06 14.95 17.01
N GLY A 207 -7.32 14.57 17.24
CA GLY A 207 -8.41 15.51 17.50
C GLY A 207 -8.83 16.39 16.32
N ARG A 208 -8.36 16.10 15.09
CA ARG A 208 -8.62 16.94 13.91
C ARG A 208 -9.83 16.45 13.12
N ASP A 209 -10.66 17.40 12.68
CA ASP A 209 -11.73 17.11 11.70
C ASP A 209 -11.18 16.79 10.31
N ILE A 210 -11.81 15.83 9.66
CA ILE A 210 -11.48 15.37 8.31
C ILE A 210 -12.64 15.75 7.39
N THR A 211 -12.71 17.03 7.01
CA THR A 211 -13.82 17.57 6.21
C THR A 211 -13.51 17.65 4.71
N SER A 212 -12.27 17.93 4.33
CA SER A 212 -11.86 18.15 2.93
C SER A 212 -10.49 17.57 2.61
N VAL A 213 -10.30 17.11 1.37
CA VAL A 213 -8.98 16.67 0.88
C VAL A 213 -7.92 17.79 0.86
N ASN A 214 -8.35 19.05 0.83
CA ASN A 214 -7.47 20.22 0.79
C ASN A 214 -6.71 20.46 2.10
N GLN A 215 -7.15 19.84 3.19
CA GLN A 215 -6.55 19.94 4.51
C GLN A 215 -5.18 19.22 4.59
N PHE A 216 -4.88 18.32 3.66
CA PHE A 216 -3.76 17.39 3.80
C PHE A 216 -2.57 17.77 2.94
N THR A 217 -1.40 17.78 3.58
CA THR A 217 -0.11 17.91 2.92
C THR A 217 0.39 16.56 2.42
N ARG A 218 1.37 16.56 1.50
CA ARG A 218 2.02 15.34 1.03
C ARG A 218 2.63 14.50 2.16
N LYS A 219 3.13 15.13 3.23
CA LYS A 219 3.71 14.44 4.39
C LYS A 219 2.64 13.71 5.20
N GLU A 220 1.50 14.36 5.44
CA GLU A 220 0.36 13.75 6.15
C GLU A 220 -0.26 12.62 5.33
N LEU A 221 -0.38 12.78 4.00
CA LEU A 221 -0.79 11.69 3.13
C LEU A 221 0.18 10.51 3.21
N HIS A 222 1.49 10.77 3.19
CA HIS A 222 2.48 9.70 3.36
C HIS A 222 2.31 8.96 4.69
N LEU A 223 2.11 9.68 5.80
CA LEU A 223 1.83 9.09 7.11
C LEU A 223 0.58 8.23 7.09
N LEU A 224 -0.54 8.75 6.57
CA LEU A 224 -1.80 8.02 6.46
C LEU A 224 -1.63 6.72 5.66
N MET A 225 -0.95 6.78 4.51
CA MET A 225 -0.68 5.60 3.69
C MET A 225 0.23 4.60 4.41
N THR A 226 1.27 5.06 5.13
CA THR A 226 2.17 4.19 5.89
C THR A 226 1.42 3.46 7.01
N VAL A 227 0.60 4.18 7.77
CA VAL A 227 -0.21 3.58 8.83
C VAL A 227 -1.26 2.64 8.24
N ALA A 228 -1.85 2.93 7.08
CA ALA A 228 -2.75 2.02 6.39
C ALA A 228 -2.09 0.70 5.99
N SER A 229 -0.82 0.73 5.56
CA SER A 229 -0.03 -0.49 5.32
C SER A 229 0.19 -1.27 6.63
N GLU A 230 0.49 -0.59 7.74
CA GLU A 230 0.60 -1.23 9.07
C GLU A 230 -0.73 -1.85 9.53
N MET A 231 -1.87 -1.18 9.30
CA MET A 231 -3.19 -1.74 9.60
C MET A 231 -3.47 -3.00 8.78
N ARG A 232 -3.07 -3.02 7.50
CA ARG A 232 -3.19 -4.21 6.66
C ARG A 232 -2.40 -5.38 7.25
N LEU A 233 -1.12 -5.17 7.55
CA LEU A 233 -0.25 -6.20 8.12
C LEU A 233 -0.74 -6.67 9.49
N GLY A 234 -1.19 -5.74 10.34
CA GLY A 234 -1.74 -6.05 11.65
C GLY A 234 -3.01 -6.90 11.59
N VAL A 235 -3.93 -6.59 10.67
CA VAL A 235 -5.15 -7.40 10.46
C VAL A 235 -4.82 -8.77 9.87
N GLU A 236 -3.84 -8.86 8.97
CA GLU A 236 -3.38 -10.14 8.41
C GLU A 236 -2.72 -11.02 9.48
N ARG A 237 -2.05 -10.42 10.47
CA ARG A 237 -1.36 -11.13 11.56
C ARG A 237 -2.29 -11.52 12.71
N ASP A 238 -3.03 -10.55 13.24
CA ASP A 238 -3.75 -10.68 14.52
C ASP A 238 -5.27 -10.70 14.34
N GLY A 239 -5.77 -10.33 13.15
CA GLY A 239 -7.20 -10.18 12.87
C GLY A 239 -7.79 -8.90 13.47
N VAL A 240 -7.62 -8.66 14.76
CA VAL A 240 -8.13 -7.47 15.49
C VAL A 240 -6.98 -6.85 16.29
N LEU A 241 -6.90 -5.52 16.24
CA LEU A 241 -5.89 -4.71 16.93
C LEU A 241 -6.56 -3.97 18.10
N ASP A 242 -5.95 -3.93 19.28
CA ASP A 242 -6.52 -3.27 20.47
C ASP A 242 -6.23 -1.74 20.52
N ILE A 243 -6.06 -1.08 19.37
CA ILE A 243 -5.59 0.32 19.28
C ILE A 243 -6.63 1.33 19.77
N LEU A 244 -7.91 1.13 19.42
CA LEU A 244 -9.03 1.99 19.82
C LEU A 244 -9.94 1.26 20.81
N LYS A 245 -9.37 0.40 21.64
CA LYS A 245 -10.09 -0.27 22.71
C LYS A 245 -10.72 0.77 23.63
N ASN A 246 -12.00 0.58 23.94
CA ASN A 246 -12.85 1.49 24.73
C ASN A 246 -13.21 2.82 24.05
N LYS A 247 -12.96 2.97 22.74
CA LYS A 247 -13.45 4.10 21.96
C LYS A 247 -14.79 3.80 21.30
N LEU A 248 -15.63 4.81 21.17
CA LEU A 248 -16.97 4.72 20.59
C LEU A 248 -17.11 5.65 19.38
N LEU A 249 -17.44 5.08 18.21
CA LEU A 249 -17.62 5.82 16.96
C LEU A 249 -19.11 5.98 16.62
N CYS A 250 -19.58 7.21 16.45
CA CYS A 250 -20.93 7.47 15.96
C CYS A 250 -20.94 7.46 14.42
N LEU A 251 -21.77 6.61 13.82
CA LEU A 251 -21.91 6.47 12.38
C LEU A 251 -23.26 7.03 11.93
N MET A 252 -23.24 8.21 11.31
CA MET A 252 -24.42 8.98 10.94
C MET A 252 -24.56 9.10 9.43
N PHE A 253 -25.53 8.41 8.85
CA PHE A 253 -25.73 8.35 7.40
C PHE A 253 -27.17 8.75 7.02
N TYR A 254 -27.33 9.94 6.45
CA TYR A 254 -28.61 10.44 5.90
C TYR A 254 -28.88 9.97 4.47
N GLU A 255 -27.88 9.40 3.81
CA GLU A 255 -28.03 8.80 2.49
C GLU A 255 -27.76 7.30 2.55
N PRO A 256 -28.48 6.47 1.75
CA PRO A 256 -28.18 5.06 1.62
C PRO A 256 -26.70 4.80 1.29
N SER A 257 -26.06 4.00 2.13
CA SER A 257 -24.63 3.73 2.05
C SER A 257 -24.36 2.35 2.61
N THR A 258 -23.95 1.41 1.76
CA THR A 258 -23.51 0.07 2.21
C THR A 258 -22.00 0.03 2.38
N ARG A 259 -21.26 0.40 1.34
CA ARG A 259 -19.79 0.32 1.34
C ARG A 259 -19.20 1.24 2.39
N THR A 260 -19.60 2.50 2.43
CA THR A 260 -18.98 3.46 3.34
C THR A 260 -19.37 3.21 4.79
N SER A 261 -20.63 2.89 5.11
CA SER A 261 -21.01 2.60 6.49
C SER A 261 -20.36 1.30 7.02
N SER A 262 -20.50 0.19 6.29
CA SER A 262 -19.99 -1.13 6.70
C SER A 262 -18.46 -1.15 6.82
N SER A 263 -17.76 -0.40 5.97
CA SER A 263 -16.31 -0.33 6.02
C SER A 263 -15.80 0.50 7.21
N PHE A 264 -16.52 1.55 7.64
CA PHE A 264 -16.18 2.26 8.88
C PHE A 264 -16.51 1.42 10.13
N ASP A 265 -17.66 0.76 10.14
CA ASP A 265 -18.04 -0.15 11.22
C ASP A 265 -17.04 -1.30 11.37
N ALA A 266 -16.66 -1.94 10.27
CA ALA A 266 -15.63 -2.98 10.26
C ALA A 266 -14.26 -2.44 10.70
N ALA A 267 -13.86 -1.25 10.23
CA ALA A 267 -12.59 -0.63 10.62
C ALA A 267 -12.52 -0.41 12.13
N MET A 268 -13.57 0.16 12.73
CA MET A 268 -13.62 0.43 14.17
C MET A 268 -13.57 -0.86 15.00
N LYS A 269 -14.33 -1.89 14.59
CA LYS A 269 -14.31 -3.21 15.25
C LYS A 269 -12.97 -3.91 15.11
N ARG A 270 -12.30 -3.78 13.96
CA ARG A 270 -10.93 -4.31 13.74
C ARG A 270 -9.87 -3.56 14.55
N LEU A 271 -10.18 -2.37 15.05
CA LEU A 271 -9.36 -1.59 16.00
C LEU A 271 -9.78 -1.80 17.47
N GLY A 272 -10.67 -2.75 17.76
CA GLY A 272 -11.09 -3.06 19.13
C GLY A 272 -12.10 -2.06 19.72
N GLY A 273 -12.56 -1.09 18.91
CA GLY A 273 -13.55 -0.11 19.29
C GLY A 273 -15.00 -0.57 19.03
N GLN A 274 -15.95 0.28 19.41
CA GLN A 274 -17.38 0.04 19.22
C GLN A 274 -18.00 1.14 18.36
N CYS A 275 -19.18 0.86 17.78
CA CYS A 275 -19.92 1.81 16.94
C CYS A 275 -21.35 1.98 17.43
N ILE A 276 -21.89 3.20 17.31
CA ILE A 276 -23.32 3.48 17.36
C ILE A 276 -23.77 3.84 15.93
N MET A 277 -24.64 3.01 15.36
CA MET A 277 -25.26 3.28 14.05
C MET A 277 -26.52 4.13 14.23
N ILE A 278 -26.55 5.31 13.60
CA ILE A 278 -27.71 6.20 13.60
C ILE A 278 -28.33 6.19 12.20
N ASN A 279 -29.53 5.61 12.11
CA ASN A 279 -30.30 5.56 10.87
C ASN A 279 -31.42 6.61 10.90
N GLU A 280 -31.48 7.46 9.86
CA GLU A 280 -32.47 8.53 9.71
C GLU A 280 -33.93 8.03 9.80
N SER A 281 -34.18 6.81 9.33
CA SER A 281 -35.52 6.20 9.37
C SER A 281 -36.09 6.07 10.79
N HIS A 282 -35.24 6.12 11.82
CA HIS A 282 -35.62 6.02 13.24
C HIS A 282 -35.16 7.22 14.12
N SER A 283 -34.49 8.24 13.58
CA SER A 283 -33.97 9.37 14.39
C SER A 283 -34.96 10.53 14.55
N SER A 284 -34.74 11.34 15.59
CA SER A 284 -35.49 12.56 15.94
C SER A 284 -35.48 13.64 14.86
N THR A 285 -34.65 13.51 13.81
CA THR A 285 -34.65 14.36 12.62
C THR A 285 -36.02 14.44 11.93
N LYS A 286 -36.84 13.37 12.00
CA LYS A 286 -38.24 13.40 11.54
C LYS A 286 -39.14 14.36 12.32
N LYS A 287 -38.71 14.81 13.50
CA LYS A 287 -39.39 15.79 14.34
C LYS A 287 -38.92 17.23 14.08
N GLY A 288 -38.06 17.45 13.08
CA GLY A 288 -37.58 18.78 12.68
C GLY A 288 -36.37 19.31 13.45
N GLU A 289 -35.60 18.43 14.11
CA GLU A 289 -34.34 18.80 14.77
C GLU A 289 -33.29 19.27 13.76
N THR A 290 -32.51 20.31 14.11
CA THR A 290 -31.44 20.82 13.24
C THR A 290 -30.25 19.85 13.23
N LEU A 291 -29.48 19.81 12.13
CA LEU A 291 -28.26 19.00 12.06
C LEU A 291 -27.30 19.34 13.21
N SER A 292 -27.16 20.62 13.54
CA SER A 292 -26.28 21.11 14.61
C SER A 292 -26.68 20.55 15.98
N ASP A 293 -27.97 20.51 16.31
CA ASP A 293 -28.45 19.95 17.58
C ASP A 293 -28.30 18.43 17.64
N THR A 294 -28.55 17.74 16.52
CA THR A 294 -28.32 16.30 16.46
C THR A 294 -26.83 15.96 16.63
N ILE A 295 -25.93 16.74 16.01
CA ILE A 295 -24.48 16.58 16.18
C ILE A 295 -24.08 16.80 17.63
N ARG A 296 -24.49 17.91 18.26
CA ARG A 296 -24.21 18.17 19.70
C ARG A 296 -24.69 17.04 20.60
N THR A 297 -25.85 16.46 20.29
CA THR A 297 -26.40 15.34 21.06
C THR A 297 -25.55 14.09 20.94
N LEU A 298 -25.15 13.72 19.71
CA LEU A 298 -24.32 12.53 19.47
C LEU A 298 -22.90 12.69 20.00
N ASP A 299 -22.39 13.92 19.97
CA ASP A 299 -21.07 14.30 20.48
C ASP A 299 -20.92 14.07 21.98
N GLN A 300 -22.02 14.02 22.74
CA GLN A 300 -22.01 13.64 24.16
C GLN A 300 -21.81 12.14 24.40
N TYR A 301 -21.92 11.30 23.37
CA TYR A 301 -21.85 9.84 23.50
C TYR A 301 -20.58 9.23 22.93
N GLY A 302 -20.11 9.74 21.80
CA GLY A 302 -19.00 9.18 21.04
C GLY A 302 -17.69 9.95 21.20
N ASP A 303 -16.59 9.30 20.81
CA ASP A 303 -15.26 9.91 20.74
C ASP A 303 -14.96 10.53 19.36
N ALA A 304 -15.81 10.27 18.35
CA ALA A 304 -15.78 10.87 17.01
C ALA A 304 -17.10 10.56 16.26
N ILE A 305 -17.41 11.35 15.25
CA ILE A 305 -18.61 11.18 14.41
C ILE A 305 -18.21 11.06 12.94
N VAL A 306 -18.65 10.00 12.27
CA VAL A 306 -18.59 9.88 10.80
C VAL A 306 -19.92 10.33 10.23
N LEU A 307 -19.89 11.38 9.40
CA LEU A 307 -21.09 11.98 8.82
C LEU A 307 -21.14 11.78 7.32
N ARG A 308 -22.30 11.33 6.82
CA ARG A 308 -22.66 11.41 5.41
C ARG A 308 -24.03 12.07 5.25
N HIS A 309 -24.10 13.12 4.46
CA HIS A 309 -25.28 13.98 4.35
C HIS A 309 -25.46 14.54 2.92
N PRO A 310 -26.70 14.74 2.43
CA PRO A 310 -26.95 15.24 1.07
C PRO A 310 -26.63 16.73 0.87
N ASP A 311 -26.59 17.51 1.94
CA ASP A 311 -26.22 18.94 1.92
C ASP A 311 -24.69 19.12 1.76
N ASP A 312 -24.28 20.04 0.89
CA ASP A 312 -22.89 20.39 0.60
C ASP A 312 -22.19 21.08 1.79
N ASP A 313 -22.92 21.74 2.69
CA ASP A 313 -22.35 22.46 3.84
C ASP A 313 -22.37 21.64 5.14
N SER A 314 -22.94 20.44 5.09
CA SER A 314 -23.13 19.56 6.26
C SER A 314 -21.85 19.22 7.03
N ALA A 315 -20.73 19.00 6.34
CA ALA A 315 -19.46 18.68 6.98
C ALA A 315 -18.92 19.87 7.78
N ASP A 316 -19.08 21.09 7.25
CA ASP A 316 -18.61 22.32 7.89
C ASP A 316 -19.51 22.66 9.09
N VAL A 317 -20.83 22.56 8.93
CA VAL A 317 -21.81 22.75 10.01
C VAL A 317 -21.62 21.75 11.16
N ALA A 318 -21.30 20.49 10.85
CA ALA A 318 -21.05 19.48 11.87
C ALA A 318 -19.75 19.73 12.62
N ALA A 319 -18.67 20.11 11.91
CA ALA A 319 -17.38 20.42 12.54
C ALA A 319 -17.46 21.65 13.45
N GLU A 320 -18.28 22.65 13.12
CA GLU A 320 -18.52 23.80 14.00
C GLU A 320 -19.36 23.45 15.25
N ALA A 321 -20.19 22.40 15.16
CA ALA A 321 -21.13 22.04 16.22
C ALA A 321 -20.59 21.02 17.24
N ALA A 322 -19.55 20.25 16.90
CA ALA A 322 -19.01 19.17 17.71
C ALA A 322 -17.76 19.60 18.49
N ASP A 323 -17.59 19.03 19.69
CA ASP A 323 -16.34 19.13 20.46
C ASP A 323 -15.37 17.98 20.09
N HIS A 324 -15.89 16.85 19.57
CA HIS A 324 -15.09 15.72 19.09
C HIS A 324 -14.97 15.67 17.55
N PRO A 325 -13.97 14.93 17.00
CA PRO A 325 -13.68 14.97 15.57
C PRO A 325 -14.82 14.50 14.66
N ILE A 326 -15.05 15.27 13.61
CA ILE A 326 -15.95 14.94 12.49
C ILE A 326 -15.16 14.36 11.31
N ILE A 327 -15.62 13.22 10.80
CA ILE A 327 -15.07 12.58 9.61
C ILE A 327 -16.11 12.59 8.48
N ASN A 328 -15.82 13.32 7.41
CA ASN A 328 -16.68 13.43 6.25
C ASN A 328 -16.65 12.15 5.38
N ALA A 329 -17.74 11.38 5.44
CA ALA A 329 -18.02 10.22 4.60
C ALA A 329 -18.81 10.56 3.31
N GLY A 330 -18.99 11.84 3.03
CA GLY A 330 -19.57 12.43 1.82
C GLY A 330 -20.60 13.52 2.14
N ASN A 331 -20.39 14.72 1.62
CA ASN A 331 -21.33 15.85 1.69
C ASN A 331 -21.79 16.21 0.27
N GLY A 332 -23.07 15.97 0.00
CA GLY A 332 -23.74 16.29 -1.25
C GLY A 332 -22.95 15.94 -2.52
N SER A 333 -22.75 16.94 -3.38
CA SER A 333 -21.95 16.87 -4.60
C SER A 333 -20.50 17.34 -4.40
N ARG A 334 -20.18 17.96 -3.27
CA ARG A 334 -18.91 18.64 -2.99
C ARG A 334 -17.71 17.71 -2.84
N GLU A 335 -17.63 16.89 -1.79
CA GLU A 335 -16.41 16.11 -1.51
C GLU A 335 -16.66 14.71 -0.93
N HIS A 336 -15.65 13.83 -1.05
CA HIS A 336 -15.59 12.55 -0.34
C HIS A 336 -14.13 12.18 -0.01
N PRO A 337 -13.55 12.75 1.07
CA PRO A 337 -12.11 12.68 1.31
C PRO A 337 -11.61 11.25 1.57
N THR A 338 -12.36 10.48 2.36
CA THR A 338 -11.97 9.10 2.71
C THR A 338 -11.92 8.16 1.50
N GLN A 339 -12.73 8.45 0.46
CA GLN A 339 -12.70 7.70 -0.80
C GLN A 339 -11.46 8.08 -1.61
N ALA A 340 -11.11 9.36 -1.67
CA ALA A 340 -9.89 9.77 -2.36
C ALA A 340 -8.63 9.18 -1.70
N PHE A 341 -8.59 9.08 -0.37
CA PHE A 341 -7.47 8.43 0.34
C PHE A 341 -7.34 6.95 0.00
N LEU A 342 -8.45 6.20 -0.01
CA LEU A 342 -8.40 4.77 -0.31
C LEU A 342 -8.09 4.50 -1.78
N ASP A 343 -8.49 5.40 -2.68
CA ASP A 343 -8.16 5.32 -4.09
C ASP A 343 -6.64 5.52 -4.28
N LEU A 344 -6.08 6.55 -3.66
CA LEU A 344 -4.63 6.79 -3.67
C LEU A 344 -3.84 5.63 -3.06
N PHE A 345 -4.31 5.07 -1.94
CA PHE A 345 -3.71 3.89 -1.33
C PHE A 345 -3.75 2.68 -2.25
N THR A 346 -4.87 2.46 -2.95
CA THR A 346 -5.02 1.36 -3.90
C THR A 346 -4.02 1.48 -5.04
N ILE A 347 -3.86 2.68 -5.62
CA ILE A 347 -2.85 2.94 -6.67
C ILE A 347 -1.45 2.60 -6.16
N ARG A 348 -1.11 3.05 -4.94
CA ARG A 348 0.20 2.81 -4.34
C ARG A 348 0.45 1.32 -4.04
N GLU A 349 -0.52 0.58 -3.51
CA GLU A 349 -0.33 -0.84 -3.19
C GLU A 349 -0.27 -1.73 -4.45
N GLU A 350 -1.08 -1.44 -5.46
CA GLU A 350 -1.16 -2.26 -6.67
C GLU A 350 -0.02 -1.96 -7.66
N VAL A 351 0.33 -0.68 -7.83
CA VAL A 351 1.33 -0.23 -8.82
C VAL A 351 2.70 0.05 -8.20
N GLY A 352 2.74 0.33 -6.89
CA GLY A 352 3.96 0.61 -6.10
C GLY A 352 4.25 2.10 -5.89
N THR A 353 3.80 2.97 -6.78
CA THR A 353 3.98 4.43 -6.72
C THR A 353 2.82 5.13 -7.41
N ALA A 354 2.55 6.39 -7.05
CA ALA A 354 1.66 7.27 -7.81
C ALA A 354 2.44 8.23 -8.74
N ASN A 355 3.77 8.31 -8.62
CA ASN A 355 4.62 9.15 -9.48
C ASN A 355 4.97 8.43 -10.79
N GLY A 356 5.07 9.19 -11.88
CA GLY A 356 5.34 8.71 -13.25
C GLY A 356 4.17 7.97 -13.90
N LEU A 357 2.98 7.95 -13.27
CA LEU A 357 1.83 7.20 -13.76
C LEU A 357 0.95 8.01 -14.70
N THR A 358 0.33 7.33 -15.66
CA THR A 358 -0.80 7.84 -16.45
C THR A 358 -2.11 7.28 -15.90
N ILE A 359 -2.95 8.16 -15.33
CA ILE A 359 -4.24 7.83 -14.73
C ILE A 359 -5.34 8.31 -15.69
N THR A 360 -6.22 7.42 -16.10
CA THR A 360 -7.32 7.73 -17.03
C THR A 360 -8.66 7.61 -16.29
N PHE A 361 -9.37 8.73 -16.16
CA PHE A 361 -10.73 8.75 -15.63
C PHE A 361 -11.75 8.53 -16.74
N VAL A 362 -12.70 7.63 -16.51
CA VAL A 362 -13.69 7.21 -17.52
C VAL A 362 -15.11 7.32 -16.94
N GLY A 363 -16.03 7.98 -17.65
CA GLY A 363 -17.46 8.01 -17.32
C GLY A 363 -17.98 9.40 -16.94
N ASP A 364 -18.72 9.48 -15.84
CA ASP A 364 -19.31 10.72 -15.31
C ASP A 364 -18.28 11.50 -14.47
N LEU A 365 -17.61 12.44 -15.14
CA LEU A 365 -16.61 13.31 -14.53
C LEU A 365 -17.25 14.60 -13.99
N LYS A 366 -18.46 14.94 -14.42
CA LYS A 366 -19.16 16.15 -13.97
C LYS A 366 -19.67 16.01 -12.55
N TYR A 367 -20.36 14.91 -12.25
CA TYR A 367 -20.98 14.68 -10.95
C TYR A 367 -20.16 13.74 -10.05
N GLY A 368 -19.09 13.15 -10.57
CA GLY A 368 -18.19 12.25 -9.84
C GLY A 368 -17.36 12.95 -8.76
N ARG A 369 -17.93 13.21 -7.58
CA ARG A 369 -17.24 13.83 -6.42
C ARG A 369 -15.96 13.07 -6.01
N THR A 370 -15.92 11.76 -6.23
CA THR A 370 -14.74 10.92 -5.96
C THR A 370 -13.59 11.26 -6.90
N VAL A 371 -13.87 11.53 -8.17
CA VAL A 371 -12.88 11.98 -9.16
C VAL A 371 -12.35 13.35 -8.78
N HIS A 372 -13.23 14.29 -8.42
CA HIS A 372 -12.79 15.64 -8.05
C HIS A 372 -11.85 15.61 -6.84
N SER A 373 -12.23 14.85 -5.81
CA SER A 373 -11.43 14.67 -4.60
C SER A 373 -10.08 13.99 -4.90
N LEU A 374 -10.07 12.97 -5.77
CA LEU A 374 -8.84 12.27 -6.16
C LEU A 374 -7.92 13.15 -7.02
N CYS A 375 -8.45 13.90 -7.99
CA CYS A 375 -7.69 14.87 -8.78
C CYS A 375 -6.99 15.90 -7.90
N GLU A 376 -7.64 16.34 -6.82
CA GLU A 376 -7.05 17.29 -5.89
C GLU A 376 -5.94 16.67 -5.03
N LEU A 377 -6.08 15.41 -4.60
CA LEU A 377 -4.97 14.70 -3.92
C LEU A 377 -3.79 14.42 -4.85
N LEU A 378 -4.07 14.10 -6.12
CA LEU A 378 -3.05 13.80 -7.13
C LEU A 378 -2.15 15.01 -7.44
N LYS A 379 -2.51 16.24 -7.03
CA LYS A 379 -1.62 17.41 -7.13
C LYS A 379 -0.27 17.23 -6.42
N HIS A 380 -0.21 16.35 -5.43
CA HIS A 380 1.00 16.06 -4.65
C HIS A 380 1.95 15.06 -5.33
N TYR A 381 1.55 14.51 -6.47
CA TYR A 381 2.25 13.46 -7.19
C TYR A 381 2.52 13.87 -8.64
N ASP A 382 3.63 13.39 -9.17
CA ASP A 382 3.97 13.59 -10.58
C ASP A 382 3.23 12.56 -11.43
N CYS A 383 2.08 12.93 -12.01
CA CYS A 383 1.27 12.01 -12.82
C CYS A 383 0.59 12.75 -13.97
N THR A 384 0.33 12.02 -15.05
CA THR A 384 -0.48 12.49 -16.18
C THR A 384 -1.92 11.99 -16.02
N ILE A 385 -2.89 12.88 -16.19
CA ILE A 385 -4.32 12.59 -16.03
C ILE A 385 -5.01 12.71 -17.38
N ASN A 386 -5.52 11.60 -17.90
CA ASN A 386 -6.40 11.60 -19.08
C ASN A 386 -7.86 11.64 -18.64
N LEU A 387 -8.68 12.36 -19.41
CA LEU A 387 -10.12 12.52 -19.15
C LEU A 387 -10.91 11.93 -20.33
N VAL A 388 -11.70 10.89 -20.05
CA VAL A 388 -12.54 10.23 -21.05
C VAL A 388 -14.01 10.32 -20.62
N ALA A 389 -14.74 11.23 -21.25
CA ALA A 389 -16.15 11.48 -20.94
C ALA A 389 -16.90 12.07 -22.14
N PRO A 390 -18.20 11.76 -22.31
CA PRO A 390 -19.08 12.53 -23.17
C PRO A 390 -19.04 14.02 -22.80
N LYS A 391 -19.21 14.89 -23.81
CA LYS A 391 -19.10 16.34 -23.65
C LYS A 391 -20.02 16.88 -22.55
N GLU A 392 -21.19 16.27 -22.38
CA GLU A 392 -22.23 16.69 -21.44
C GLU A 392 -21.90 16.38 -19.97
N ILE A 393 -21.01 15.40 -19.72
CA ILE A 393 -20.58 14.95 -18.38
C ILE A 393 -19.06 15.04 -18.18
N GLY A 394 -18.43 15.99 -18.88
CA GLY A 394 -17.02 16.31 -18.73
C GLY A 394 -16.67 16.90 -17.37
N LEU A 395 -15.37 16.90 -17.06
CA LEU A 395 -14.85 17.42 -15.80
C LEU A 395 -15.15 18.93 -15.67
N PRO A 396 -15.61 19.43 -14.50
CA PRO A 396 -15.88 20.85 -14.33
C PRO A 396 -14.65 21.72 -14.58
N GLU A 397 -14.85 22.90 -15.19
CA GLU A 397 -13.76 23.77 -15.65
C GLU A 397 -12.80 24.17 -14.52
N LYS A 398 -13.30 24.38 -13.30
CA LYS A 398 -12.45 24.68 -12.13
C LYS A 398 -11.41 23.59 -11.87
N VAL A 399 -11.82 22.31 -11.91
CA VAL A 399 -10.92 21.18 -11.65
C VAL A 399 -10.00 20.97 -12.85
N ARG A 400 -10.55 21.05 -14.06
CA ARG A 400 -9.82 20.93 -15.34
C ARG A 400 -8.70 21.98 -15.48
N SER A 401 -9.02 23.26 -15.28
CA SER A 401 -8.05 24.36 -15.26
C SER A 401 -6.97 24.13 -14.19
N GLY A 402 -7.35 23.57 -13.04
CA GLY A 402 -6.39 23.15 -12.00
C GLY A 402 -5.39 22.11 -12.51
N LEU A 403 -5.86 21.05 -13.18
CA LEU A 403 -4.99 20.03 -13.80
C LEU A 403 -4.05 20.64 -14.85
N GLN A 404 -4.57 21.53 -15.70
CA GLN A 404 -3.81 22.19 -16.75
C GLN A 404 -2.71 23.09 -16.19
N SER A 405 -3.03 23.91 -15.18
CA SER A 405 -2.08 24.84 -14.56
C SER A 405 -0.88 24.15 -13.92
N ARG A 406 -1.05 22.88 -13.49
CA ARG A 406 -0.01 22.06 -12.87
C ARG A 406 0.74 21.17 -13.87
N GLY A 407 0.40 21.23 -15.16
CA GLY A 407 0.98 20.36 -16.18
C GLY A 407 0.59 18.89 -16.07
N GLN A 408 -0.48 18.57 -15.34
CA GLN A 408 -0.95 17.18 -15.13
C GLN A 408 -1.99 16.75 -16.16
N LEU A 409 -2.60 17.69 -16.90
CA LEU A 409 -3.61 17.36 -17.91
C LEU A 409 -2.99 16.68 -19.13
N GLY A 410 -3.41 15.45 -19.39
CA GLY A 410 -3.04 14.63 -20.54
C GLY A 410 -4.06 14.70 -21.67
N ALA A 411 -4.45 13.53 -22.20
CA ALA A 411 -5.41 13.43 -23.29
C ALA A 411 -6.86 13.64 -22.82
N GLU A 412 -7.63 14.42 -23.57
CA GLU A 412 -9.08 14.57 -23.42
C GLU A 412 -9.77 13.85 -24.59
N SER A 413 -10.73 12.98 -24.32
CA SER A 413 -11.45 12.21 -25.34
C SER A 413 -12.90 11.96 -24.96
N HIS A 414 -13.76 11.77 -25.95
CA HIS A 414 -15.14 11.34 -25.75
C HIS A 414 -15.31 9.82 -25.77
N GLU A 415 -14.28 9.10 -26.23
CA GLU A 415 -14.26 7.65 -26.34
C GLU A 415 -12.99 7.07 -25.72
N LEU A 416 -13.10 5.85 -25.16
CA LEU A 416 -11.96 5.15 -24.60
C LEU A 416 -11.20 4.42 -25.71
N THR A 417 -10.27 5.12 -26.37
CA THR A 417 -9.53 4.60 -27.52
C THR A 417 -8.45 3.58 -27.13
N PRO A 418 -8.07 2.64 -28.01
CA PRO A 418 -6.97 1.71 -27.77
C PRO A 418 -5.64 2.39 -27.40
N GLU A 419 -5.38 3.58 -27.94
CA GLU A 419 -4.16 4.35 -27.67
C GLU A 419 -4.12 4.89 -26.23
N ILE A 420 -5.26 5.41 -25.74
CA ILE A 420 -5.39 5.87 -24.36
C ILE A 420 -5.23 4.68 -23.41
N VAL A 421 -5.91 3.57 -23.71
CA VAL A 421 -5.82 2.34 -22.90
C VAL A 421 -4.39 1.79 -22.84
N ALA A 422 -3.66 1.79 -23.96
CA ALA A 422 -2.27 1.33 -24.02
C ALA A 422 -1.29 2.20 -23.22
N LYS A 423 -1.59 3.51 -23.05
CA LYS A 423 -0.78 4.45 -22.27
C LYS A 423 -1.15 4.47 -20.79
N SER A 424 -2.35 4.03 -20.42
CA SER A 424 -2.87 4.07 -19.05
C SER A 424 -2.20 3.05 -18.12
N ASP A 425 -1.80 3.49 -16.93
CA ASP A 425 -1.38 2.64 -15.81
C ASP A 425 -2.54 2.38 -14.84
N VAL A 426 -3.50 3.31 -14.78
CA VAL A 426 -4.73 3.20 -14.00
C VAL A 426 -5.90 3.62 -14.88
N ILE A 427 -6.91 2.77 -15.02
CA ILE A 427 -8.24 3.18 -15.51
C ILE A 427 -9.16 3.26 -14.30
N TYR A 428 -9.68 4.45 -14.03
CA TYR A 428 -10.63 4.71 -12.95
C TYR A 428 -12.01 4.96 -13.55
N CYS A 429 -12.89 3.96 -13.44
CA CYS A 429 -14.26 4.02 -13.95
C CYS A 429 -15.20 4.67 -12.94
N THR A 430 -16.17 5.42 -13.45
CA THR A 430 -17.21 6.07 -12.64
C THR A 430 -18.60 5.69 -13.12
N ARG A 431 -19.52 5.59 -12.17
CA ARG A 431 -20.92 5.33 -12.43
C ARG A 431 -21.61 6.59 -12.93
N VAL A 432 -22.38 6.48 -14.00
CA VAL A 432 -23.32 7.53 -14.41
C VAL A 432 -24.48 7.59 -13.40
N GLN A 433 -24.55 8.67 -12.62
CA GLN A 433 -25.48 8.80 -11.50
C GLN A 433 -26.85 9.28 -11.97
N LYS A 434 -27.76 8.35 -12.32
CA LYS A 434 -29.13 8.66 -12.79
C LYS A 434 -29.83 9.71 -11.91
N GLU A 435 -29.66 9.61 -10.60
CA GLU A 435 -30.27 10.49 -9.60
C GLU A 435 -29.82 11.96 -9.67
N ARG A 436 -28.75 12.29 -10.42
CA ARG A 436 -28.21 13.65 -10.55
C ARG A 436 -28.56 14.33 -11.87
N PHE A 437 -29.28 13.66 -12.75
CA PHE A 437 -29.73 14.24 -14.01
C PHE A 437 -31.13 14.83 -13.83
N GLU A 438 -31.25 16.14 -14.09
CA GLU A 438 -32.55 16.79 -14.20
C GLU A 438 -33.31 16.29 -15.44
N ASP A 439 -32.58 16.06 -16.55
CA ASP A 439 -33.11 15.51 -17.79
C ASP A 439 -32.72 14.04 -17.95
N LEU A 440 -33.72 13.17 -17.79
CA LEU A 440 -33.57 11.72 -17.94
C LEU A 440 -33.23 11.29 -19.39
N SER A 441 -33.56 12.11 -20.40
CA SER A 441 -33.22 11.79 -21.78
C SER A 441 -31.71 11.86 -22.04
N LEU A 442 -31.04 12.82 -21.39
CA LEU A 442 -29.58 12.93 -21.41
C LEU A 442 -28.93 11.73 -20.73
N TYR A 443 -29.47 11.29 -19.59
CA TYR A 443 -28.99 10.08 -18.90
C TYR A 443 -29.04 8.86 -19.82
N GLU A 444 -30.18 8.62 -20.48
CA GLU A 444 -30.37 7.48 -21.39
C GLU A 444 -29.38 7.50 -22.57
N LYS A 445 -29.00 8.69 -23.03
CA LYS A 445 -28.01 8.86 -24.11
C LYS A 445 -26.58 8.52 -23.67
N VAL A 446 -26.20 8.81 -22.42
CA VAL A 446 -24.79 8.70 -21.95
C VAL A 446 -24.50 7.45 -21.12
N LYS A 447 -25.51 6.82 -20.52
CA LYS A 447 -25.32 5.70 -19.57
C LYS A 447 -24.55 4.50 -20.12
N ASP A 448 -24.67 4.24 -21.42
CA ASP A 448 -24.05 3.08 -22.10
C ASP A 448 -22.91 3.51 -23.04
N GLY A 449 -22.53 4.79 -23.03
CA GLY A 449 -21.57 5.34 -23.99
C GLY A 449 -20.11 4.94 -23.73
N LEU A 450 -19.75 4.64 -22.48
CA LEU A 450 -18.39 4.27 -22.08
C LEU A 450 -18.41 3.00 -21.23
N VAL A 451 -18.18 1.86 -21.88
CA VAL A 451 -18.13 0.55 -21.23
C VAL A 451 -16.70 0.01 -21.21
N VAL A 452 -16.22 -0.33 -20.02
CA VAL A 452 -14.97 -1.07 -19.84
C VAL A 452 -15.26 -2.56 -19.86
N SER A 453 -14.80 -3.22 -20.92
CA SER A 453 -15.01 -4.63 -21.24
C SER A 453 -13.69 -5.37 -21.43
N ALA A 454 -13.71 -6.70 -21.55
CA ALA A 454 -12.52 -7.48 -21.90
C ALA A 454 -11.95 -7.06 -23.27
N ALA A 455 -12.82 -6.66 -24.20
CA ALA A 455 -12.42 -6.14 -25.50
C ALA A 455 -11.65 -4.81 -25.36
N THR A 456 -12.16 -3.89 -24.55
CA THR A 456 -11.50 -2.61 -24.24
C THR A 456 -10.10 -2.86 -23.66
N LEU A 457 -9.97 -3.83 -22.74
CA LEU A 457 -8.72 -4.15 -22.05
C LEU A 457 -7.75 -5.03 -22.85
N LYS A 458 -8.02 -5.33 -24.12
CA LYS A 458 -7.11 -6.11 -24.99
C LYS A 458 -5.81 -5.36 -25.29
N HIS A 459 -5.87 -4.02 -25.37
CA HIS A 459 -4.74 -3.15 -25.69
C HIS A 459 -4.02 -2.60 -24.46
N ALA A 460 -4.52 -2.93 -23.28
CA ALA A 460 -4.04 -2.44 -22.00
C ALA A 460 -2.66 -3.00 -21.62
N LYS A 461 -1.89 -2.23 -20.85
CA LYS A 461 -0.62 -2.72 -20.28
C LYS A 461 -0.90 -3.93 -19.38
N LYS A 462 0.08 -4.82 -19.26
CA LYS A 462 -0.03 -6.01 -18.40
C LYS A 462 -0.13 -5.67 -16.91
N ASN A 463 0.57 -4.61 -16.49
CA ASN A 463 0.68 -4.21 -15.09
C ASN A 463 -0.25 -3.03 -14.74
N MET A 464 -1.17 -2.64 -15.63
CA MET A 464 -2.15 -1.62 -15.28
C MET A 464 -3.23 -2.17 -14.36
N ILE A 465 -3.96 -1.29 -13.72
CA ILE A 465 -5.13 -1.65 -12.92
C ILE A 465 -6.41 -0.96 -13.38
N VAL A 466 -7.54 -1.60 -13.10
CA VAL A 466 -8.89 -1.06 -13.28
C VAL A 466 -9.53 -0.87 -11.91
N MET A 467 -9.91 0.37 -11.62
CA MET A 467 -10.52 0.80 -10.35
C MET A 467 -11.94 1.32 -10.58
N HIS A 468 -12.77 1.23 -9.56
CA HIS A 468 -14.14 1.74 -9.58
C HIS A 468 -14.62 1.91 -8.13
N PRO A 469 -15.17 3.07 -7.74
CA PRO A 469 -15.58 3.32 -6.35
C PRO A 469 -16.81 2.50 -5.90
N LEU A 470 -17.46 1.79 -6.83
CA LEU A 470 -18.73 1.07 -6.69
C LEU A 470 -19.92 1.92 -6.14
N PRO A 471 -21.18 1.54 -6.42
CA PRO A 471 -21.61 0.38 -7.20
C PRO A 471 -21.37 0.59 -8.70
N ARG A 472 -21.30 -0.51 -9.45
CA ARG A 472 -21.24 -0.46 -10.91
C ARG A 472 -22.59 -0.81 -11.53
N ASN A 473 -22.91 -0.24 -12.67
CA ASN A 473 -23.95 -0.72 -13.59
C ASN A 473 -23.27 -1.33 -14.84
N LEU A 474 -23.68 -0.89 -16.04
CA LEU A 474 -23.18 -1.39 -17.32
C LEU A 474 -21.84 -0.77 -17.75
N GLU A 475 -21.38 0.29 -17.09
CA GLU A 475 -20.11 0.96 -17.37
C GLU A 475 -18.89 0.04 -17.17
N LEU A 476 -19.04 -1.05 -16.42
CA LEU A 476 -17.99 -2.04 -16.16
C LEU A 476 -18.56 -3.45 -16.29
N SER A 477 -18.18 -4.13 -17.37
CA SER A 477 -18.68 -5.47 -17.71
C SER A 477 -18.27 -6.50 -16.64
N PRO A 478 -19.18 -7.40 -16.21
CA PRO A 478 -18.85 -8.47 -15.25
C PRO A 478 -17.72 -9.41 -15.70
N GLU A 479 -17.47 -9.53 -17.00
CA GLU A 479 -16.37 -10.35 -17.51
C GLU A 479 -14.98 -9.86 -17.03
N VAL A 480 -14.88 -8.58 -16.66
CA VAL A 480 -13.66 -7.96 -16.16
C VAL A 480 -13.35 -8.45 -14.74
N ASP A 481 -14.30 -9.05 -14.01
CA ASP A 481 -14.09 -9.55 -12.64
C ASP A 481 -12.95 -10.57 -12.54
N ASN A 482 -12.82 -11.41 -13.56
CA ASN A 482 -11.81 -12.46 -13.61
C ASN A 482 -10.46 -11.95 -14.16
N ASP A 483 -10.38 -10.70 -14.58
CA ASP A 483 -9.14 -10.09 -15.04
C ASP A 483 -8.25 -9.76 -13.82
N PRO A 484 -6.97 -10.17 -13.78
CA PRO A 484 -6.07 -9.86 -12.66
C PRO A 484 -5.91 -8.36 -12.40
N ARG A 485 -6.10 -7.54 -13.45
CA ARG A 485 -5.99 -6.07 -13.40
C ARG A 485 -7.19 -5.43 -12.71
N ALA A 486 -8.30 -6.16 -12.53
CA ALA A 486 -9.47 -5.69 -11.80
C ALA A 486 -9.16 -5.53 -10.31
N ALA A 487 -9.01 -4.28 -9.87
CA ALA A 487 -8.66 -3.94 -8.49
C ALA A 487 -9.87 -3.43 -7.68
N TYR A 488 -11.02 -3.17 -8.28
CA TYR A 488 -12.17 -2.53 -7.59
C TYR A 488 -12.73 -3.27 -6.38
N PHE A 489 -12.63 -4.61 -6.30
CA PHE A 489 -12.96 -5.32 -5.05
C PHE A 489 -11.81 -5.28 -4.02
N ARG A 490 -10.55 -5.30 -4.47
CA ARG A 490 -9.39 -5.10 -3.59
C ARG A 490 -9.40 -3.69 -3.00
N GLN A 491 -9.77 -2.68 -3.80
CA GLN A 491 -10.04 -1.30 -3.40
C GLN A 491 -11.03 -1.20 -2.24
N MET A 492 -12.09 -2.02 -2.21
CA MET A 492 -13.01 -2.05 -1.06
C MET A 492 -12.34 -2.56 0.22
N LYS A 493 -11.51 -3.61 0.12
CA LYS A 493 -10.73 -4.14 1.24
C LYS A 493 -9.71 -3.09 1.72
N TYR A 494 -9.03 -2.42 0.81
CA TYR A 494 -8.11 -1.32 1.10
C TYR A 494 -8.81 -0.14 1.78
N GLY A 495 -10.06 0.14 1.41
CA GLY A 495 -10.92 1.12 2.07
C GLY A 495 -11.06 0.89 3.57
N MET A 496 -11.18 -0.36 4.00
CA MET A 496 -11.20 -0.70 5.44
C MET A 496 -9.88 -0.31 6.11
N PHE A 497 -8.73 -0.67 5.56
CA PHE A 497 -7.42 -0.39 6.17
C PHE A 497 -7.10 1.11 6.25
N VAL A 498 -7.45 1.87 5.21
CA VAL A 498 -7.25 3.33 5.20
C VAL A 498 -8.13 4.00 6.25
N ARG A 499 -9.35 3.51 6.46
CA ARG A 499 -10.23 4.04 7.51
C ARG A 499 -9.78 3.61 8.90
N MET A 500 -9.23 2.40 9.05
CA MET A 500 -8.56 2.01 10.29
C MET A 500 -7.42 2.97 10.61
N ALA A 501 -6.57 3.27 9.62
CA ALA A 501 -5.46 4.20 9.80
C ALA A 501 -5.95 5.61 10.15
N LEU A 502 -6.99 6.11 9.47
CA LEU A 502 -7.55 7.42 9.74
C LEU A 502 -8.13 7.51 11.15
N LEU A 503 -8.95 6.53 11.56
CA LEU A 503 -9.52 6.48 12.91
C LEU A 503 -8.43 6.39 13.97
N ALA A 504 -7.43 5.52 13.77
CA ALA A 504 -6.31 5.39 14.69
C ALA A 504 -5.51 6.70 14.80
N LEU A 505 -5.21 7.36 13.67
CA LEU A 505 -4.46 8.62 13.67
C LEU A 505 -5.22 9.77 14.33
N VAL A 506 -6.55 9.78 14.26
CA VAL A 506 -7.39 10.83 14.85
C VAL A 506 -7.65 10.58 16.34
N MET A 507 -7.88 9.32 16.73
CA MET A 507 -8.47 8.97 18.02
C MET A 507 -7.52 8.24 18.99
N ALA A 508 -6.39 7.69 18.51
CA ALA A 508 -5.47 6.96 19.39
C ALA A 508 -4.81 7.92 20.39
N SER A 509 -4.88 7.53 21.66
CA SER A 509 -4.38 8.31 22.80
C SER A 509 -2.99 7.89 23.21
#